data_AF-A0A8H8U477-F1
#
_entry.id   AF-A0A8H8U477-F1
#
_cell.length_a   1.000
_cell.length_b   1.000
_cell.length_c   1.000
_cell.angle_alpha   90.00
_cell.angle_beta   90.00
_cell.angle_gamma   90.00
#
_symmetry.space_group_name_H-M   'P 1'
#
loop_
_entity.id
_entity.type
_entity.pdbx_description
1 polymer ?
#
loop_
_entity_poly.entity_id
_entity_poly.type
_entity_poly.pdbx_seq_one_letter_code
_entity_poly.pdbx_strand_id
1 'polypeptide(L)'
;MAMKVTADELRAVDQTSIPLADGSGYLAEMAVYHELHCVKRLRRHFHLDYYYPNMTADDRRREEIHIDHCLEYWREAAMCRGDVALATFQWAEGKPFSRVWSDHECVDWEHFDTWARTRMLDMDDYSILATTMTERG
;
A
#
# COMPACT_ATOMS: atom_id res chain seq x y z
N MET A 1 -0.29 -5.60 -3.19
CA MET A 1 -1.00 -6.64 -3.94
C MET A 1 -1.71 -5.99 -5.10
N ALA A 2 -1.26 -6.28 -6.33
CA ALA A 2 -1.96 -5.87 -7.53
C ALA A 2 -3.20 -6.72 -7.76
N MET A 3 -4.25 -6.11 -8.29
CA MET A 3 -5.51 -6.76 -8.57
C MET A 3 -6.20 -6.20 -9.83
N LYS A 4 -7.10 -6.99 -10.39
CA LYS A 4 -7.98 -6.59 -11.47
C LYS A 4 -9.17 -5.79 -10.95
N VAL A 5 -9.41 -4.64 -11.56
CA VAL A 5 -10.65 -3.85 -11.43
C VAL A 5 -11.38 -3.75 -12.76
N THR A 6 -12.70 -3.63 -12.71
CA THR A 6 -13.56 -3.47 -13.89
C THR A 6 -13.52 -2.03 -14.39
N ALA A 7 -14.00 -1.83 -15.63
CA ALA A 7 -14.15 -0.50 -16.19
C ALA A 7 -15.16 0.37 -15.40
N ASP A 8 -16.20 -0.25 -14.83
CA ASP A 8 -17.20 0.45 -14.00
C ASP A 8 -16.61 0.89 -12.66
N GLU A 9 -15.85 0.01 -11.99
CA GLU A 9 -15.17 0.34 -10.74
C GLU A 9 -14.19 1.50 -10.92
N LEU A 10 -13.43 1.50 -12.02
CA LEU A 10 -12.47 2.56 -12.32
C LEU A 10 -13.15 3.90 -12.68
N ARG A 11 -14.28 3.85 -13.39
CA ARG A 11 -15.12 5.03 -13.66
C ARG A 11 -15.73 5.61 -12.39
N ALA A 12 -16.14 4.76 -11.45
CA ALA A 12 -16.78 5.21 -10.20
C ALA A 12 -15.85 6.06 -9.32
N VAL A 13 -14.54 5.92 -9.48
CA VAL A 13 -13.52 6.70 -8.76
C VAL A 13 -12.88 7.80 -9.61
N ASP A 14 -13.35 8.01 -10.84
CA ASP A 14 -12.82 9.00 -11.79
C ASP A 14 -11.28 8.92 -11.96
N GLN A 15 -10.76 7.69 -12.12
CA GLN A 15 -9.34 7.44 -12.33
C GLN A 15 -9.09 6.70 -13.65
N THR A 16 -7.82 6.62 -14.02
CA THR A 16 -7.35 5.80 -15.16
C THR A 16 -6.28 4.83 -14.68
N SER A 17 -6.10 3.73 -15.39
CA SER A 17 -5.04 2.77 -15.12
C SER A 17 -4.69 1.93 -16.34
N ILE A 18 -3.65 1.12 -16.22
CA ILE A 18 -3.14 0.24 -17.28
C ILE A 18 -4.18 -0.85 -17.58
N PRO A 19 -4.66 -0.99 -18.83
CA PRO A 19 -5.58 -2.06 -19.19
C PRO A 19 -4.86 -3.40 -19.26
N LEU A 20 -5.58 -4.47 -18.94
CA LEU A 20 -5.13 -5.83 -19.15
C LEU A 20 -5.15 -6.18 -20.65
N ALA A 21 -4.19 -6.99 -21.08
CA ALA A 21 -4.00 -7.37 -22.48
C ALA A 21 -5.20 -8.14 -23.05
N ASP A 22 -5.92 -8.89 -22.21
CA ASP A 22 -7.13 -9.64 -22.58
C ASP A 22 -8.41 -8.78 -22.62
N GLY A 23 -8.30 -7.48 -22.31
CA GLY A 23 -9.42 -6.55 -22.24
C GLY A 23 -10.37 -6.79 -21.06
N SER A 24 -10.02 -7.66 -20.11
CA SER A 24 -10.92 -8.07 -19.01
C SER A 24 -11.01 -7.06 -17.86
N GLY A 25 -10.17 -6.02 -17.86
CA GLY A 25 -10.17 -5.00 -16.83
C GLY A 25 -8.90 -4.15 -16.82
N TYR A 26 -8.61 -3.58 -15.65
CA TYR A 26 -7.48 -2.70 -15.42
C TYR A 26 -6.68 -3.15 -14.19
N LEU A 27 -5.39 -2.88 -14.21
CA LEU A 27 -4.49 -3.06 -13.07
C LEU A 27 -4.81 -2.02 -11.98
N ALA A 28 -4.94 -2.42 -10.73
CA ALA A 28 -5.04 -1.51 -9.60
C ALA A 28 -4.50 -2.16 -8.32
N GLU A 29 -4.47 -1.40 -7.24
CA GLU A 29 -4.15 -1.90 -5.90
C GLU A 29 -5.09 -1.23 -4.88
N MET A 30 -5.57 -2.00 -3.89
CA MET A 30 -6.26 -1.39 -2.75
C MET A 30 -5.25 -0.70 -1.86
N ALA A 31 -5.56 0.54 -1.43
CA ALA A 31 -4.69 1.37 -0.61
C ALA A 31 -4.06 0.61 0.58
N VAL A 32 -4.85 -0.20 1.30
CA VAL A 32 -4.36 -0.98 2.45
C VAL A 32 -3.21 -1.94 2.09
N TYR A 33 -3.19 -2.53 0.89
CA TYR A 33 -2.06 -3.37 0.49
C TYR A 33 -0.82 -2.55 0.13
N HIS A 34 -0.99 -1.33 -0.40
CA HIS A 34 0.12 -0.41 -0.59
C HIS A 34 0.70 0.02 0.76
N GLU A 35 -0.15 0.28 1.75
CA GLU A 35 0.27 0.58 3.13
C GLU A 35 1.00 -0.59 3.78
N LEU A 36 0.50 -1.82 3.64
CA LEU A 36 1.18 -3.01 4.17
C LEU A 36 2.52 -3.26 3.46
N HIS A 37 2.62 -2.96 2.17
CA HIS A 37 3.90 -2.93 1.45
C HIS A 37 4.86 -1.90 2.07
N CYS A 38 4.36 -0.69 2.38
CA CYS A 38 5.13 0.33 3.10
C CYS A 38 5.62 -0.19 4.48
N VAL A 39 4.78 -0.89 5.25
CA VAL A 39 5.17 -1.49 6.56
C VAL A 39 6.32 -2.45 6.37
N LYS A 40 6.16 -3.36 5.42
CA LYS A 40 7.17 -4.37 5.10
C LYS A 40 8.47 -3.71 4.65
N ARG A 41 8.40 -2.69 3.80
CA ARG A 41 9.57 -1.99 3.25
C ARG A 41 10.31 -1.23 4.34
N LEU A 42 9.60 -0.47 5.18
CA LEU A 42 10.18 0.27 6.30
C LEU A 42 10.87 -0.66 7.30
N ARG A 43 10.25 -1.79 7.64
CA ARG A 43 10.90 -2.81 8.49
C ARG A 43 12.21 -3.30 7.88
N ARG A 44 12.25 -3.51 6.56
CA ARG A 44 13.49 -3.94 5.88
C ARG A 44 14.53 -2.81 5.82
N HIS A 45 14.09 -1.56 5.67
CA HIS A 45 14.96 -0.39 5.70
C HIS A 45 15.67 -0.21 7.04
N PHE A 46 15.04 -0.52 8.17
CA PHE A 46 15.74 -0.50 9.47
C PHE A 46 16.77 -1.63 9.64
N HIS A 47 16.79 -2.60 8.72
CA HIS A 47 17.64 -3.78 8.77
C HIS A 47 18.29 -4.07 7.41
N LEU A 48 18.81 -3.03 6.73
CA LEU A 48 19.41 -3.16 5.39
C LEU A 48 20.52 -4.21 5.36
N ASP A 49 21.36 -4.28 6.39
CA ASP A 49 22.48 -5.25 6.44
C ASP A 49 21.99 -6.71 6.42
N TYR A 50 20.77 -6.97 6.91
CA TYR A 50 20.17 -8.31 6.89
C TYR A 50 19.40 -8.57 5.60
N TYR A 51 18.56 -7.63 5.15
CA TYR A 51 17.68 -7.84 4.00
C TYR A 51 18.32 -7.56 2.65
N TYR A 52 19.33 -6.69 2.63
CA TYR A 52 19.99 -6.18 1.44
C TYR A 52 21.51 -5.98 1.68
N PRO A 53 22.24 -7.04 2.06
CA PRO A 53 23.66 -6.93 2.46
C PRO A 53 24.59 -6.38 1.37
N ASN A 54 24.20 -6.49 0.10
CA ASN A 54 25.04 -6.17 -1.07
C ASN A 54 24.52 -4.95 -1.85
N MET A 55 23.86 -3.99 -1.20
CA MET A 55 23.36 -2.79 -1.88
C MET A 55 24.50 -1.94 -2.44
N THR A 56 24.39 -1.57 -3.70
CA THR A 56 25.19 -0.49 -4.29
C THR A 56 24.77 0.86 -3.72
N ALA A 57 25.57 1.91 -3.97
CA ALA A 57 25.18 3.28 -3.63
C ALA A 57 23.87 3.70 -4.33
N ASP A 58 23.67 3.24 -5.57
CA ASP A 58 22.45 3.52 -6.32
C ASP A 58 21.24 2.76 -5.75
N ASP A 59 21.42 1.52 -5.31
CA ASP A 59 20.36 0.78 -4.60
C ASP A 59 19.95 1.52 -3.32
N ARG A 60 20.93 2.00 -2.56
CA ARG A 60 20.69 2.73 -1.32
C ARG A 60 19.89 3.99 -1.57
N ARG A 61 20.28 4.78 -2.58
CA ARG A 61 19.55 5.99 -2.97
C ARG A 61 18.12 5.67 -3.42
N ARG A 62 17.91 4.62 -4.21
CA ARG A 62 16.57 4.19 -4.61
C ARG A 62 15.71 3.78 -3.41
N GLU A 63 16.30 3.09 -2.44
CA GLU A 63 15.60 2.69 -1.22
C GLU A 63 15.23 3.89 -0.35
N GLU A 64 16.13 4.85 -0.17
CA GLU A 64 15.85 6.09 0.58
C GLU A 64 14.67 6.86 -0.03
N ILE A 65 14.65 7.03 -1.36
CA ILE A 65 13.52 7.66 -2.06
C ILE A 65 12.23 6.85 -1.87
N HIS A 66 12.31 5.52 -1.92
CA HIS A 66 11.15 4.67 -1.74
C HIS A 66 10.57 4.80 -0.33
N ILE A 67 11.42 4.88 0.70
CA ILE A 67 10.99 5.04 2.08
C ILE A 67 10.38 6.42 2.33
N ASP A 68 10.94 7.48 1.74
CA ASP A 68 10.34 8.81 1.80
C ASP A 68 8.93 8.82 1.20
N HIS A 69 8.75 8.19 0.04
CA HIS A 69 7.42 7.98 -0.57
C HIS A 69 6.47 7.17 0.33
N CYS A 70 6.94 6.08 0.95
CA CYS A 70 6.14 5.27 1.86
C CYS A 70 5.64 6.10 3.06
N LEU A 71 6.51 6.92 3.65
CA LEU A 71 6.16 7.77 4.78
C LEU A 71 5.16 8.85 4.39
N GLU A 72 5.32 9.45 3.21
CA GLU A 72 4.38 10.46 2.72
C GLU A 72 3.00 9.86 2.39
N TYR A 73 2.97 8.69 1.74
CA TYR A 73 1.72 7.98 1.46
C TYR A 73 0.95 7.66 2.75
N TRP A 74 1.64 7.25 3.82
CA TRP A 74 1.00 7.06 5.12
C TRP A 74 0.58 8.34 5.80
N ARG A 75 1.36 9.42 5.70
CA ARG A 75 0.97 10.71 6.25
C ARG A 75 -0.35 11.17 5.64
N GLU A 76 -0.47 11.08 4.31
CA GLU A 76 -1.70 11.40 3.58
C GLU A 76 -2.84 10.46 3.96
N ALA A 77 -2.60 9.14 3.99
CA ALA A 77 -3.62 8.16 4.35
C ALA A 77 -4.12 8.33 5.79
N ALA A 78 -3.23 8.63 6.74
CA ALA A 78 -3.58 8.91 8.14
C ALA A 78 -4.44 10.18 8.26
N MET A 79 -4.08 11.25 7.56
CA MET A 79 -4.87 12.49 7.54
C MET A 79 -6.22 12.32 6.84
N CYS A 80 -6.26 11.50 5.78
CA CYS A 80 -7.48 11.22 5.03
C CYS A 80 -8.47 10.38 5.84
N ARG A 81 -8.00 9.32 6.52
CA ARG A 81 -8.85 8.49 7.37
C ARG A 81 -9.23 9.16 8.68
N GLY A 82 -8.33 10.00 9.23
CA GLY A 82 -8.60 10.81 10.41
C GLY A 82 -9.09 10.01 11.61
N ASP A 83 -8.34 9.01 12.05
CA ASP A 83 -8.74 8.15 13.17
C ASP A 83 -9.01 8.97 14.43
N VAL A 84 -10.25 8.88 14.95
CA VAL A 84 -10.74 9.66 16.08
C VAL A 84 -10.60 8.93 17.42
N ALA A 85 -10.03 7.71 17.43
CA ALA A 85 -9.77 6.97 18.65
C ALA A 85 -8.81 7.73 19.58
N LEU A 86 -9.17 7.84 20.87
CA LEU A 86 -8.37 8.60 21.82
C LEU A 86 -7.14 7.80 22.28
N ALA A 87 -5.95 8.32 21.96
CA ALA A 87 -4.73 7.91 22.63
C ALA A 87 -4.73 8.47 24.07
N THR A 88 -4.91 7.59 25.05
CA THR A 88 -4.95 7.98 26.47
C THR A 88 -3.55 7.96 27.10
N PHE A 89 -3.39 8.68 28.20
CA PHE A 89 -2.12 8.74 28.94
C PHE A 89 -2.15 7.85 30.19
N GLN A 90 -0.98 7.37 30.60
CA GLN A 90 -0.76 6.64 31.84
C GLN A 90 0.47 7.16 32.60
N TRP A 91 0.48 7.01 33.92
CA TRP A 91 1.62 7.36 34.76
C TRP A 91 2.68 6.25 34.74
N ALA A 92 3.93 6.62 34.47
CA ALA A 92 5.10 5.77 34.69
C ALA A 92 6.25 6.64 35.21
N GLU A 93 6.96 6.18 36.24
CA GLU A 93 8.11 6.90 36.82
C GLU A 93 7.83 8.38 37.16
N GLY A 94 6.62 8.68 37.65
CA GLY A 94 6.20 10.04 38.00
C GLY A 94 5.97 10.98 36.82
N LYS A 95 5.93 10.47 35.57
CA LYS A 95 5.66 11.25 34.36
C LYS A 95 4.47 10.67 33.58
N PRO A 96 3.68 11.50 32.89
CA PRO A 96 2.63 11.00 32.00
C PRO A 96 3.25 10.53 30.69
N PHE A 97 2.89 9.32 30.26
CA PHE A 97 3.28 8.73 28.98
C PHE A 97 2.03 8.42 28.15
N SER A 98 2.06 8.71 26.85
CA SER A 98 1.02 8.24 25.94
C SER A 98 1.01 6.73 25.93
N ARG A 99 -0.18 6.12 25.98
CA ARG A 99 -0.34 4.73 25.59
C ARG A 99 -0.06 4.62 24.09
N VAL A 100 0.50 3.48 23.68
CA VAL A 100 0.89 3.19 22.30
C VAL A 100 -0.16 2.33 21.59
N TRP A 101 -1.38 2.30 22.12
CA TRP A 101 -2.54 1.62 21.55
C TRP A 101 -3.81 2.40 21.85
N SER A 102 -4.79 2.25 20.97
CA SER A 102 -6.15 2.75 21.10
C SER A 102 -7.11 1.65 20.64
N ASP A 103 -8.40 1.77 20.99
CA ASP A 103 -9.42 0.86 20.48
C ASP A 103 -9.90 1.37 19.12
N HIS A 104 -9.97 0.47 18.14
CA HIS A 104 -10.34 0.78 16.76
C HIS A 104 -11.45 -0.16 16.28
N GLU A 105 -12.31 0.33 15.40
CA GLU A 105 -13.21 -0.52 14.62
C GLU A 105 -12.47 -1.04 13.38
N CYS A 106 -12.34 -2.36 13.29
CA CYS A 106 -11.62 -3.00 12.20
C CYS A 106 -12.58 -3.47 11.11
N VAL A 107 -12.10 -3.46 9.86
CA VAL A 107 -12.71 -4.24 8.79
C VAL A 107 -12.60 -5.73 9.11
N ASP A 108 -13.55 -6.54 8.64
CA ASP A 108 -13.41 -8.00 8.63
C ASP A 108 -12.30 -8.38 7.65
N TRP A 109 -11.08 -8.53 8.18
CA TRP A 109 -9.88 -8.73 7.38
C TRP A 109 -9.90 -10.02 6.58
N GLU A 110 -10.38 -11.11 7.17
CA GLU A 110 -10.39 -12.42 6.50
C GLU A 110 -11.33 -12.40 5.30
N HIS A 111 -12.52 -11.84 5.48
CA HIS A 111 -13.46 -11.67 4.38
C HIS A 111 -12.88 -10.77 3.29
N PHE A 112 -12.35 -9.60 3.68
CA PHE A 112 -11.78 -8.63 2.75
C PHE A 112 -10.61 -9.22 1.96
N ASP A 113 -9.64 -9.84 2.63
CA ASP A 113 -8.44 -10.40 2.00
C ASP A 113 -8.79 -11.57 1.09
N THR A 114 -9.74 -12.41 1.51
CA THR A 114 -10.26 -13.51 0.67
C THR A 114 -10.86 -12.97 -0.62
N TRP A 115 -11.72 -11.96 -0.55
CA TRP A 115 -12.30 -11.32 -1.73
C TRP A 115 -11.23 -10.70 -2.63
N ALA A 116 -10.30 -9.94 -2.06
CA ALA A 116 -9.29 -9.23 -2.83
C ALA A 116 -8.35 -10.21 -3.57
N ARG A 117 -8.02 -11.35 -2.95
CA ARG A 117 -7.22 -12.42 -3.57
C ARG A 117 -7.88 -13.07 -4.78
N THR A 118 -9.21 -13.13 -4.86
CA THR A 118 -9.90 -13.65 -6.06
C THR A 118 -9.63 -12.83 -7.32
N ARG A 119 -9.07 -11.64 -7.15
CA ARG A 119 -8.82 -10.65 -8.20
C ARG A 119 -7.32 -10.39 -8.40
N MET A 120 -6.46 -11.08 -7.66
CA MET A 120 -5.02 -10.83 -7.65
C MET A 120 -4.40 -11.06 -9.03
N LEU A 121 -3.48 -10.18 -9.40
CA LEU A 121 -2.67 -10.28 -10.60
C LEU A 121 -1.23 -10.64 -10.24
N ASP A 122 -0.60 -11.46 -11.08
CA ASP A 122 0.83 -11.75 -10.98
C ASP A 122 1.62 -10.63 -11.67
N MET A 123 2.32 -9.82 -10.88
CA MET A 123 3.10 -8.70 -11.39
C MET A 123 4.50 -9.09 -11.88
N ASP A 124 4.88 -10.37 -11.75
CA ASP A 124 6.09 -10.89 -12.38
C ASP A 124 5.83 -11.27 -13.85
N ASP A 125 4.57 -11.41 -14.27
CA ASP A 125 4.15 -11.63 -15.65
C ASP A 125 3.59 -10.35 -16.31
N TYR A 126 4.47 -9.56 -16.92
CA TYR A 126 4.06 -8.35 -17.63
C TYR A 126 3.27 -8.62 -18.92
N SER A 127 3.18 -9.86 -19.41
CA SER A 127 2.42 -10.17 -20.62
C SER A 127 0.91 -9.98 -20.45
N ILE A 128 0.44 -9.93 -19.20
CA ILE A 128 -0.96 -9.66 -18.86
C ILE A 128 -1.35 -8.19 -19.07
N LEU A 129 -0.41 -7.28 -19.31
CA LEU A 129 -0.64 -5.85 -19.45
C LEU A 129 -0.58 -5.42 -20.93
N ALA A 130 -1.48 -4.52 -21.32
CA ALA A 130 -1.41 -3.92 -22.65
C ALA A 130 -0.20 -2.96 -22.75
N THR A 131 0.59 -3.10 -23.81
CA THR A 131 1.81 -2.30 -24.05
C THR A 131 1.55 -0.96 -24.74
N THR A 132 0.33 -0.69 -25.19
CA THR A 132 -0.10 0.60 -25.75
C THR A 132 -1.35 1.08 -25.05
N MET A 133 -1.30 2.30 -24.47
CA MET A 133 -2.50 3.04 -24.09
C MET A 133 -3.33 3.19 -25.37
N THR A 134 -4.46 2.51 -25.47
CA THR A 134 -5.39 2.72 -26.58
C THR A 134 -5.90 4.15 -26.42
N GLU A 135 -5.41 5.09 -27.23
CA GLU A 135 -5.95 6.44 -27.33
C GLU A 135 -7.44 6.30 -27.65
N ARG A 136 -8.30 6.65 -26.68
CA ARG A 136 -9.73 6.74 -26.94
C ARG A 136 -9.96 8.02 -27.75
N GLY A 137 -10.39 7.84 -29.01
CA GLY A 137 -11.02 8.91 -29.79
C GLY A 137 -12.42 9.24 -29.29
#